data_AF-A0A7T1HRI8-F1
#
_entry.id   AF-A0A7T1HRI8-F1
#
_cell.length_a   1.000
_cell.length_b   1.000
_cell.length_c   1.000
_cell.angle_alpha   90.00
_cell.angle_beta   90.00
_cell.angle_gamma   90.00
#
_symmetry.space_group_name_H-M   'P 1'
#
loop_
_entity.id
_entity.type
_entity.pdbx_description
1 polymer ?
#
loop_
_entity_poly.entity_id
_entity_poly.type
_entity_poly.pdbx_seq_one_letter_code
_entity_poly.pdbx_strand_id
1 'polypeptide(L)'
;MDGHCPTARSYSRDLAACPRTRLPCRFRIVGSGGRSAVLLTADHAGRSIPRSLAKLQLSDEVLETHGAWDLGVAALAERLSARLDAVLILHNYSRLVIDVNHPPWAPDSIVVRSENALIPSNRTLSSDVRRRGPEALFEPCHRRIAAELDGRSRQGQPGVLVAVHSFTPVHGGQRRIPHVELEVRQDLIATTKGQQACWPLPSAAG
;
A
#
# COMPACT_ATOMS: atom_id res chain seq x y z
N MET A 1 -4.81 14.26 -34.38
CA MET A 1 -5.82 13.31 -34.88
C MET A 1 -5.81 12.10 -33.95
N ASP A 2 -6.58 12.26 -32.88
CA ASP A 2 -7.39 11.27 -32.17
C ASP A 2 -6.74 9.96 -31.71
N GLY A 3 -5.94 10.07 -30.64
CA GLY A 3 -5.57 8.94 -29.78
C GLY A 3 -6.74 8.54 -28.89
N HIS A 4 -7.51 7.55 -29.34
CA HIS A 4 -8.58 6.92 -28.58
C HIS A 4 -7.98 6.13 -27.39
N CYS A 5 -8.15 6.65 -26.18
CA CYS A 5 -7.86 5.93 -24.94
C CYS A 5 -8.94 4.84 -24.76
N PRO A 6 -8.59 3.54 -24.70
CA PRO A 6 -9.60 2.51 -24.54
C PRO A 6 -10.24 2.64 -23.15
N THR A 7 -11.53 2.97 -23.16
CA THR A 7 -12.40 3.10 -21.99
C THR A 7 -12.40 1.83 -21.14
N ALA A 8 -12.41 2.03 -19.83
CA ALA A 8 -12.52 1.02 -18.78
C ALA A 8 -13.75 0.10 -18.96
N ARG A 9 -13.60 -0.97 -19.75
CA ARG A 9 -14.54 -2.10 -19.80
C ARG A 9 -13.76 -3.41 -19.88
N SER A 10 -13.40 -3.95 -18.72
CA SER A 10 -13.30 -5.40 -18.44
C SER A 10 -12.62 -5.66 -17.09
N TYR A 11 -13.15 -5.11 -16.00
CA TYR A 11 -12.77 -5.55 -14.64
C TYR A 11 -13.92 -6.33 -14.02
N SER A 12 -14.11 -7.56 -14.49
CA SER A 12 -15.03 -8.52 -13.90
C SER A 12 -14.39 -9.90 -13.91
N ARG A 13 -13.83 -10.28 -12.75
CA ARG A 13 -14.07 -11.53 -12.02
C ARG A 13 -13.04 -11.66 -10.90
N ASP A 14 -13.46 -11.18 -9.73
CA ASP A 14 -13.24 -11.77 -8.40
C ASP A 14 -13.86 -10.83 -7.35
N LEU A 15 -15.20 -10.81 -7.32
CA LEU A 15 -16.00 -10.06 -6.33
C LEU A 15 -16.19 -10.82 -5.01
N ALA A 16 -15.39 -11.85 -4.73
CA ALA A 16 -15.67 -12.81 -3.65
C ALA A 16 -15.35 -12.31 -2.22
N ALA A 17 -14.98 -11.05 -2.00
CA ALA A 17 -14.69 -10.53 -0.65
C ALA A 17 -15.44 -9.23 -0.28
N CYS A 18 -16.39 -8.79 -1.10
CA CYS A 18 -17.04 -7.49 -0.91
C CYS A 18 -18.54 -7.64 -0.64
N PRO A 19 -19.01 -7.49 0.62
CA PRO A 19 -20.43 -7.44 0.88
C PRO A 19 -21.05 -6.29 0.08
N ARG A 20 -22.26 -6.51 -0.48
CA ARG A 20 -23.07 -5.58 -1.30
C ARG A 20 -23.45 -4.29 -0.56
N THR A 21 -22.46 -3.54 -0.13
CA THR A 21 -22.58 -2.26 0.57
C THR A 21 -22.27 -1.14 -0.43
N ARG A 22 -22.81 0.07 -0.23
CA ARG A 22 -22.51 1.26 -1.06
C ARG A 22 -21.06 1.77 -0.90
N LEU A 23 -20.22 1.04 -0.17
CA LEU A 23 -18.82 1.34 0.09
C LEU A 23 -17.94 0.50 -0.84
N PRO A 24 -16.81 1.05 -1.34
CA PRO A 24 -15.83 0.22 -2.02
C PRO A 24 -15.30 -0.84 -1.05
N CYS A 25 -14.94 -1.99 -1.60
CA CYS A 25 -14.26 -3.07 -0.89
C CYS A 25 -13.04 -2.50 -0.16
N ARG A 26 -12.66 -3.04 1.01
CA ARG A 26 -11.54 -2.49 1.80
C ARG A 26 -10.21 -2.58 1.06
N PHE A 27 -10.00 -3.74 0.44
CA PHE A 27 -8.90 -4.04 -0.47
C PHE A 27 -9.43 -4.88 -1.63
N ARG A 28 -8.61 -5.09 -2.67
CA ARG A 28 -8.87 -6.06 -3.74
C ARG A 28 -7.71 -7.03 -3.84
N ILE A 29 -8.01 -8.22 -4.36
CA ILE A 29 -7.02 -9.22 -4.72
C ILE A 29 -7.04 -9.35 -6.24
N VAL A 30 -5.86 -9.35 -6.86
CA VAL A 30 -5.67 -9.57 -8.29
C VAL A 30 -4.71 -10.76 -8.45
N GLY A 31 -4.96 -11.63 -9.43
CA GLY A 31 -4.11 -12.78 -9.69
C GLY A 31 -4.08 -13.79 -8.54
N SER A 32 -5.25 -14.09 -7.95
CA SER A 32 -5.43 -14.95 -6.76
C SER A 32 -4.87 -16.38 -6.89
N GLY A 33 -4.55 -16.84 -8.10
CA GLY A 33 -3.87 -18.11 -8.39
C GLY A 33 -2.43 -17.99 -8.91
N GLY A 34 -1.81 -16.80 -8.78
CA GLY A 34 -0.45 -16.57 -9.26
C GLY A 34 0.57 -17.48 -8.58
N ARG A 35 1.51 -18.03 -9.36
CA ARG A 35 2.52 -19.01 -8.90
C ARG A 35 3.85 -18.40 -8.49
N SER A 36 4.00 -17.08 -8.65
CA SER A 36 5.22 -16.37 -8.27
C SER A 36 5.53 -16.52 -6.78
N ALA A 37 6.82 -16.61 -6.46
CA ALA A 37 7.28 -16.41 -5.08
C ALA A 37 6.97 -14.97 -4.59
N VAL A 38 6.75 -14.03 -5.51
CA VAL A 38 6.41 -12.64 -5.18
C VAL A 38 4.95 -12.52 -4.75
N LEU A 39 4.73 -11.80 -3.65
CA LEU A 39 3.45 -11.23 -3.24
C LEU A 39 3.57 -9.71 -3.32
N LEU A 40 2.75 -9.10 -4.16
CA LEU A 40 2.73 -7.64 -4.32
C LEU A 40 1.71 -7.02 -3.36
N THR A 41 2.08 -5.91 -2.72
CA THR A 41 1.13 -5.01 -2.06
C THR A 41 1.14 -3.64 -2.69
N ALA A 42 0.02 -2.94 -2.58
CA ALA A 42 -0.12 -1.56 -3.00
C ALA A 42 -0.99 -0.82 -1.97
N ASP A 43 -0.35 -0.43 -0.87
CA ASP A 43 -1.00 0.06 0.35
C ASP A 43 -1.67 1.43 0.17
N HIS A 44 -1.17 2.23 -0.78
CA HIS A 44 -1.69 3.56 -1.09
C HIS A 44 -2.33 3.63 -2.49
N ALA A 45 -2.85 2.51 -3.00
CA ALA A 45 -3.44 2.43 -4.34
C ALA A 45 -4.78 3.17 -4.51
N GLY A 46 -5.52 3.38 -3.41
CA GLY A 46 -6.87 3.93 -3.44
C GLY A 46 -6.98 5.28 -2.74
N ARG A 47 -7.95 6.09 -3.17
CA ARG A 47 -8.30 7.39 -2.55
C ARG A 47 -9.67 7.44 -1.91
N SER A 48 -10.33 6.30 -1.74
CA SER A 48 -11.70 6.31 -1.23
C SER A 48 -11.70 6.86 0.20
N ILE A 49 -12.64 7.77 0.49
CA ILE A 49 -12.90 8.27 1.84
C ILE A 49 -14.34 7.86 2.20
N PRO A 50 -14.58 7.23 3.36
CA PRO A 50 -15.93 6.92 3.80
C PRO A 50 -16.79 8.18 3.85
N ARG A 51 -18.02 8.11 3.34
CA ARG A 51 -18.94 9.27 3.34
C ARG A 51 -19.18 9.84 4.75
N SER A 52 -19.16 8.98 5.76
CA SER A 52 -19.28 9.35 7.17
C SER A 52 -18.17 10.28 7.67
N LEU A 53 -17.03 10.34 6.97
CA LEU A 53 -15.92 11.23 7.30
C LEU A 53 -15.97 12.56 6.55
N ALA A 54 -17.01 12.83 5.75
CA ALA A 54 -17.23 14.11 5.07
C ALA A 54 -15.97 14.67 4.38
N LYS A 55 -15.29 13.82 3.58
CA LYS A 55 -14.03 14.18 2.88
C LYS A 55 -12.92 14.68 3.82
N LEU A 56 -12.95 14.28 5.09
CA LEU A 56 -12.05 14.76 6.14
C LEU A 56 -12.06 16.28 6.34
N GLN A 57 -13.07 16.98 5.82
CA GLN A 57 -13.14 18.45 5.71
C GLN A 57 -12.00 19.04 4.84
N LEU A 58 -11.57 18.29 3.84
CA LEU A 58 -10.57 18.72 2.86
C LEU A 58 -11.23 19.16 1.55
N SER A 59 -10.57 20.07 0.83
CA SER A 59 -10.96 20.44 -0.54
C SER A 59 -10.62 19.31 -1.52
N ASP A 60 -11.31 19.28 -2.65
CA ASP A 60 -11.01 18.31 -3.71
C ASP A 60 -9.58 18.48 -4.26
N GLU A 61 -9.06 19.70 -4.27
CA GLU A 61 -7.66 19.96 -4.64
C GLU A 61 -6.66 19.18 -3.79
N VAL A 62 -6.85 19.15 -2.46
CA VAL A 62 -5.99 18.36 -1.55
C VAL A 62 -6.19 16.86 -1.76
N LEU A 63 -7.41 16.42 -2.07
CA LEU A 63 -7.72 15.00 -2.25
C LEU A 63 -7.21 14.41 -3.58
N GLU A 64 -6.82 15.25 -4.53
CA GLU A 64 -6.23 14.84 -5.80
C GLU A 64 -4.69 14.88 -5.77
N THR A 65 -4.06 15.27 -4.65
CA THR A 65 -2.60 15.24 -4.51
C THR A 65 -2.05 13.87 -4.15
N HIS A 66 -0.74 13.71 -4.29
CA HIS A 66 0.00 12.53 -3.81
C HIS A 66 -0.07 12.32 -2.29
N GLY A 67 -0.43 13.34 -1.52
CA GLY A 67 -0.71 13.19 -0.09
C GLY A 67 -1.91 12.28 0.18
N ALA A 68 -2.85 12.15 -0.76
CA ALA A 68 -4.06 11.34 -0.60
C ALA A 68 -3.88 9.86 -0.97
N TRP A 69 -2.98 9.56 -1.90
CA TRP A 69 -2.71 8.23 -2.48
C TRP A 69 -1.42 8.25 -3.32
N ASP A 70 -0.98 7.08 -3.76
CA ASP A 70 0.16 6.97 -4.67
C ASP A 70 -0.32 6.99 -6.13
N LEU A 71 0.01 8.07 -6.84
CA LEU A 71 -0.42 8.31 -8.22
C LEU A 71 0.10 7.22 -9.17
N GLY A 72 -0.83 6.48 -9.78
CA GLY A 72 -0.51 5.47 -10.79
C GLY A 72 -0.07 4.11 -10.23
N VAL A 73 0.10 3.96 -8.91
CA VAL A 73 0.55 2.72 -8.27
C VAL A 73 -0.37 1.55 -8.55
N ALA A 74 -1.69 1.73 -8.50
CA ALA A 74 -2.65 0.65 -8.78
C ALA A 74 -2.40 0.02 -10.17
N ALA A 75 -2.25 0.87 -11.20
CA ALA A 75 -2.05 0.42 -12.57
C ALA A 75 -0.67 -0.18 -12.81
N LEU A 76 0.37 0.33 -12.13
CA LEU A 76 1.70 -0.27 -12.13
C LEU A 76 1.68 -1.65 -11.47
N ALA A 77 1.11 -1.76 -10.27
CA ALA A 77 1.05 -2.99 -9.49
C ALA A 77 0.27 -4.10 -10.23
N GLU A 78 -0.87 -3.77 -10.86
CA GLU A 78 -1.62 -4.72 -11.70
C GLU A 78 -0.77 -5.23 -12.88
N ARG A 79 -0.01 -4.34 -13.54
CA ARG A 79 0.88 -4.72 -14.64
C ARG A 79 2.07 -5.57 -14.19
N LEU A 80 2.58 -5.35 -12.99
CA LEU A 80 3.61 -6.18 -12.37
C LEU A 80 3.06 -7.55 -11.99
N SER A 81 1.88 -7.60 -11.37
CA SER A 81 1.17 -8.84 -11.03
C SER A 81 1.00 -9.74 -12.24
N ALA A 82 0.49 -9.18 -13.35
CA ALA A 82 0.32 -9.94 -14.59
C ALA A 82 1.65 -10.44 -15.19
N ARG A 83 2.72 -9.64 -15.13
CA ARG A 83 4.04 -10.01 -15.69
C ARG A 83 4.79 -11.03 -14.85
N LEU A 84 4.61 -10.99 -13.53
CA LEU A 84 5.30 -11.85 -12.59
C LEU A 84 4.52 -13.14 -12.28
N ASP A 85 3.27 -13.26 -12.76
CA ASP A 85 2.32 -14.28 -12.30
C ASP A 85 2.16 -14.24 -10.77
N ALA A 86 2.06 -13.03 -10.21
CA ALA A 86 2.09 -12.78 -8.77
C ALA A 86 0.72 -12.36 -8.24
N VAL A 87 0.38 -12.85 -7.04
CA VAL A 87 -0.76 -12.34 -6.27
C VAL A 87 -0.50 -10.87 -5.91
N LEU A 88 -1.51 -10.03 -6.09
CA LEU A 88 -1.49 -8.62 -5.69
C LEU A 88 -2.64 -8.32 -4.73
N ILE A 89 -2.32 -7.65 -3.62
CA ILE A 89 -3.29 -7.12 -2.67
C ILE A 89 -3.18 -5.60 -2.66
N LEU A 90 -4.26 -4.90 -3.03
CA LEU A 90 -4.27 -3.44 -3.15
C LEU A 90 -5.34 -2.81 -2.27
N HIS A 91 -4.98 -1.78 -1.51
CA HIS A 91 -5.89 -1.09 -0.61
C HIS A 91 -6.73 -0.05 -1.38
N ASN A 92 -8.01 0.11 -1.04
CA ASN A 92 -8.92 0.98 -1.81
C ASN A 92 -9.19 2.35 -1.16
N TYR A 93 -8.78 2.53 0.09
CA TYR A 93 -9.02 3.76 0.85
C TYR A 93 -7.78 4.63 0.93
N SER A 94 -8.00 5.95 0.97
CA SER A 94 -6.96 6.96 1.08
C SER A 94 -6.15 6.78 2.37
N ARG A 95 -4.83 6.96 2.26
CA ARG A 95 -3.91 6.98 3.40
C ARG A 95 -4.22 8.10 4.41
N LEU A 96 -4.97 9.13 4.01
CA LEU A 96 -5.43 10.20 4.90
C LEU A 96 -6.51 9.74 5.89
N VAL A 97 -7.23 8.65 5.58
CA VAL A 97 -8.18 8.03 6.51
C VAL A 97 -7.40 7.21 7.54
N ILE A 98 -6.53 6.33 7.03
CA ILE A 98 -5.57 5.57 7.80
C ILE A 98 -4.46 5.11 6.86
N ASP A 99 -3.22 5.36 7.24
CA ASP A 99 -2.06 4.85 6.53
C ASP A 99 -1.81 3.41 6.98
N VAL A 100 -2.08 2.46 6.08
CA VAL A 100 -1.94 1.04 6.34
C VAL A 100 -0.50 0.52 6.22
N ASN A 101 0.46 1.37 5.84
CA ASN A 101 1.88 1.07 5.90
C ASN A 101 2.51 1.46 7.27
N HIS A 102 1.72 2.01 8.19
CA HIS A 102 2.13 2.30 9.56
C HIS A 102 1.32 1.47 10.57
N PRO A 103 1.95 0.98 11.66
CA PRO A 103 1.21 0.31 12.74
C PRO A 103 0.07 1.18 13.24
N PRO A 104 -1.11 0.63 13.58
CA PRO A 104 -2.31 1.43 13.83
C PRO A 104 -2.24 2.33 15.07
N TRP A 105 -1.31 2.04 15.99
CA TRP A 105 -1.01 2.89 17.15
C TRP A 105 0.03 3.98 16.87
N ALA A 106 0.71 3.93 15.72
CA ALA A 106 1.70 4.93 15.36
C ALA A 106 1.01 6.27 15.07
N PRO A 107 1.58 7.41 15.52
CA PRO A 107 1.07 8.74 15.17
C PRO A 107 0.91 8.94 13.66
N ASP A 108 1.79 8.31 12.87
CA ASP A 108 1.81 8.39 11.41
C ASP A 108 0.71 7.55 10.74
N SER A 109 0.01 6.69 11.48
CA SER A 109 -1.12 5.92 10.92
C SER A 109 -2.37 6.77 10.71
N ILE A 110 -2.59 7.80 11.54
CA ILE A 110 -3.68 8.76 11.35
C ILE A 110 -3.12 10.17 11.50
N VAL A 111 -2.60 10.70 10.39
CA VAL A 111 -1.93 12.00 10.35
C VAL A 111 -2.91 13.16 10.53
N VAL A 112 -2.51 14.19 11.28
CA VAL A 112 -3.26 15.45 11.44
C VAL A 112 -2.85 16.52 10.42
N ARG A 113 -1.78 16.26 9.68
CA ARG A 113 -1.21 17.11 8.64
C ARG A 113 -0.58 16.22 7.58
N SER A 114 -0.81 16.54 6.31
CA SER A 114 -0.10 15.94 5.18
C SER A 114 0.44 17.09 4.33
N GLU A 115 1.75 17.15 4.14
CA GLU A 115 2.45 18.28 3.53
C GLU A 115 1.98 19.63 4.13
N ASN A 116 1.46 20.52 3.29
CA ASN A 116 0.96 21.84 3.68
C ASN A 116 -0.51 21.82 4.14
N ALA A 117 -1.22 20.70 3.96
CA ALA A 117 -2.63 20.56 4.32
C ALA A 117 -2.82 20.07 5.77
N LEU A 118 -3.57 20.82 6.55
CA LEU A 118 -4.12 20.33 7.82
C LEU A 118 -5.29 19.39 7.53
N ILE A 119 -5.47 18.38 8.39
CA ILE A 119 -6.57 17.42 8.30
C ILE A 119 -7.42 17.59 9.57
N PRO A 120 -8.36 18.56 9.60
CA PRO A 120 -9.06 18.95 10.82
C PRO A 120 -9.80 17.78 11.48
N SER A 121 -10.39 16.92 10.65
CA SER A 121 -11.14 15.74 11.12
C SER A 121 -10.27 14.77 11.91
N ASN A 122 -8.97 14.68 11.62
CA ASN A 122 -8.06 13.76 12.30
C ASN A 122 -7.57 14.29 13.66
N ARG A 123 -7.66 15.61 13.90
CA ARG A 123 -7.22 16.24 15.16
C ARG A 123 -8.18 15.96 16.32
N THR A 124 -9.47 15.85 16.05
CA THR A 124 -10.54 15.76 17.06
C THR A 124 -11.16 14.37 17.17
N LEU A 125 -10.53 13.35 16.58
CA LEU A 125 -11.02 11.97 16.65
C LEU A 125 -11.06 11.47 18.09
N SER A 126 -12.23 10.96 18.49
CA SER A 126 -12.37 10.22 19.73
C SER A 126 -11.55 8.92 19.70
N SER A 127 -11.21 8.41 20.88
CA SER A 127 -10.54 7.12 21.04
C SER A 127 -11.29 5.97 20.35
N ASP A 128 -12.62 6.00 20.36
CA ASP A 128 -13.45 4.99 19.69
C ASP A 128 -13.31 5.02 18.17
N VAL A 129 -13.26 6.21 17.55
CA VAL A 129 -13.06 6.32 16.10
C VAL A 129 -11.64 5.89 15.73
N ARG A 130 -10.64 6.26 16.53
CA ARG A 130 -9.24 5.83 16.36
C ARG A 130 -9.09 4.31 16.45
N ARG A 131 -9.94 3.62 17.21
CA ARG A 131 -9.95 2.15 17.30
C ARG A 131 -10.69 1.49 16.14
N ARG A 132 -11.87 2.02 15.75
CA ARG A 132 -12.70 1.44 14.67
C ARG A 132 -12.06 1.55 13.29
N GLY A 133 -11.28 2.61 13.03
CA GLY A 133 -10.58 2.80 11.75
C GLY A 133 -9.67 1.60 11.41
N PRO A 134 -8.69 1.26 12.27
CA PRO A 134 -7.86 0.07 12.14
C PRO A 134 -8.65 -1.23 11.95
N GLU A 135 -9.66 -1.48 12.79
CA GLU A 135 -10.51 -2.69 12.69
C GLU A 135 -11.21 -2.81 11.33
N ALA A 136 -11.61 -1.66 10.75
CA ALA A 136 -12.37 -1.62 9.52
C ALA A 136 -11.49 -1.62 8.25
N LEU A 137 -10.29 -1.05 8.29
CA LEU A 137 -9.48 -0.78 7.09
C LEU A 137 -8.08 -1.41 7.15
N PHE A 138 -7.37 -1.28 8.27
CA PHE A 138 -6.04 -1.85 8.45
C PHE A 138 -6.07 -3.38 8.56
N GLU A 139 -6.76 -3.86 9.58
CA GLU A 139 -6.70 -5.24 10.05
C GLU A 139 -7.18 -6.25 8.99
N PRO A 140 -8.24 -5.99 8.19
CA PRO A 140 -8.65 -6.93 7.15
C PRO A 140 -7.62 -7.11 6.02
N CYS A 141 -6.92 -6.05 5.63
CA CYS A 141 -5.92 -6.10 4.58
C CYS A 141 -4.67 -6.84 5.06
N HIS A 142 -4.17 -6.47 6.25
CA HIS A 142 -3.02 -7.11 6.88
C HIS A 142 -3.24 -8.59 7.16
N ARG A 143 -4.43 -9.00 7.63
CA ARG A 143 -4.77 -10.43 7.77
C ARG A 143 -4.76 -11.18 6.46
N ARG A 144 -5.19 -10.56 5.35
CA ARG A 144 -5.14 -11.22 4.03
C ARG A 144 -3.72 -11.39 3.53
N ILE A 145 -2.85 -10.41 3.76
CA ILE A 145 -1.40 -10.49 3.45
C ILE A 145 -0.75 -11.60 4.28
N ALA A 146 -0.98 -11.61 5.60
CA ALA A 146 -0.46 -12.66 6.49
C ALA A 146 -0.93 -14.05 6.05
N ALA A 147 -2.23 -14.22 5.78
CA ALA A 147 -2.77 -15.50 5.33
C ALA A 147 -2.15 -16.01 4.02
N GLU A 148 -1.76 -15.11 3.11
CA GLU A 148 -1.05 -15.47 1.87
C GLU A 148 0.35 -16.00 2.17
N LEU A 149 1.11 -15.26 2.99
CA LEU A 149 2.48 -15.62 3.36
C LEU A 149 2.52 -16.92 4.19
N ASP A 150 1.63 -17.06 5.17
CA ASP A 150 1.48 -18.26 5.99
C ASP A 150 1.04 -19.46 5.15
N GLY A 151 0.23 -19.24 4.11
CA GLY A 151 -0.16 -20.27 3.15
C GLY A 151 1.05 -20.82 2.39
N ARG A 152 1.89 -19.94 1.86
CA ARG A 152 3.14 -20.30 1.15
C ARG A 152 4.13 -21.01 2.05
N SER A 153 4.34 -20.48 3.26
CA SER A 153 5.23 -21.07 4.26
C SER A 153 4.84 -22.51 4.61
N ARG A 154 3.55 -22.78 4.87
CA ARG A 154 3.05 -24.14 5.13
C ARG A 154 3.23 -25.11 3.96
N GLN A 155 3.34 -24.60 2.73
CA GLN A 155 3.59 -25.40 1.53
C GLN A 155 5.08 -25.54 1.20
N GLY A 156 5.97 -25.01 2.04
CA GLY A 156 7.42 -24.99 1.78
C GLY A 156 7.81 -24.11 0.58
N GLN A 157 6.96 -23.16 0.19
CA GLN A 157 7.21 -22.26 -0.93
C GLN A 157 7.93 -20.99 -0.45
N PRO A 158 8.92 -20.48 -1.21
CA PRO A 158 9.53 -19.19 -0.91
C PRO A 158 8.50 -18.06 -1.08
N GLY A 159 8.58 -17.06 -0.19
CA GLY A 159 7.75 -15.86 -0.23
C GLY A 159 8.60 -14.59 -0.22
N VAL A 160 8.38 -13.71 -1.20
CA VAL A 160 8.98 -12.37 -1.25
C VAL A 160 7.86 -11.36 -1.24
N LEU A 161 7.76 -10.56 -0.18
CA LEU A 161 6.82 -9.45 -0.12
C LEU A 161 7.43 -8.22 -0.78
N VAL A 162 6.72 -7.63 -1.73
CA VAL A 162 7.14 -6.41 -2.44
C VAL A 162 6.02 -5.37 -2.37
N ALA A 163 6.26 -4.29 -1.64
CA ALA A 163 5.36 -3.15 -1.59
C ALA A 163 5.64 -2.20 -2.76
N VAL A 164 4.60 -1.85 -3.51
CA VAL A 164 4.68 -0.98 -4.69
C VAL A 164 4.18 0.41 -4.31
N HIS A 165 5.06 1.40 -4.42
CA HIS A 165 4.79 2.80 -4.11
C HIS A 165 5.20 3.74 -5.24
N SER A 166 4.70 4.97 -5.20
CA SER A 166 5.17 6.07 -6.04
C SER A 166 5.32 7.33 -5.22
N PHE A 167 6.27 8.17 -5.57
CA PHE A 167 6.54 9.43 -4.89
C PHE A 167 6.63 10.57 -5.92
N THR A 168 6.54 11.82 -5.46
CA THR A 168 6.60 12.97 -6.37
C THR A 168 8.00 13.18 -6.98
N PRO A 169 8.11 13.76 -8.18
CA PRO A 169 9.39 13.98 -8.88
C PRO A 169 10.43 14.83 -8.13
N VAL A 170 10.05 15.47 -7.02
CA VAL A 170 10.96 16.21 -6.13
C VAL A 170 11.50 15.27 -5.03
N HIS A 171 12.00 14.11 -5.45
CA HIS A 171 12.79 13.18 -4.66
C HIS A 171 14.18 13.03 -5.32
N GLY A 172 15.24 12.70 -4.58
CA GLY A 172 16.58 12.58 -5.17
C GLY A 172 17.22 13.91 -5.62
N GLY A 173 17.29 14.91 -4.72
CA GLY A 173 18.06 16.15 -4.95
C GLY A 173 17.47 17.12 -5.99
N GLN A 174 16.17 17.01 -6.31
CA GLN A 174 15.42 17.90 -7.20
C GLN A 174 15.90 17.95 -8.66
N ARG A 175 16.72 16.98 -9.09
CA ARG A 175 17.33 16.99 -10.43
C ARG A 175 16.41 16.50 -11.56
N ARG A 176 15.18 16.08 -11.24
CA ARG A 176 14.16 15.57 -12.20
C ARG A 176 14.65 14.41 -13.08
N ILE A 177 15.58 13.62 -12.55
CA ILE A 177 16.08 12.42 -13.23
C ILE A 177 15.05 11.29 -12.99
N PRO A 178 14.63 10.53 -14.01
CA PRO A 178 13.84 9.33 -13.78
C PRO A 178 14.57 8.35 -12.86
N HIS A 179 13.94 7.93 -11.77
CA HIS A 179 14.54 7.04 -10.80
C HIS A 179 13.52 6.04 -10.25
N VAL A 180 14.04 4.93 -9.74
CA VAL A 180 13.33 3.94 -8.94
C VAL A 180 14.08 3.85 -7.61
N GLU A 181 13.34 3.91 -6.52
CA GLU A 181 13.87 3.62 -5.20
C GLU A 181 13.64 2.14 -4.87
N LEU A 182 14.67 1.49 -4.34
CA LEU A 182 14.57 0.13 -3.80
C LEU A 182 14.89 0.20 -2.31
N GLU A 183 13.85 0.10 -1.49
CA GLU A 183 13.99 -0.04 -0.05
C GLU A 183 14.04 -1.53 0.31
N VAL A 184 15.09 -1.95 1.01
CA VAL A 184 15.24 -3.31 1.53
C VAL A 184 15.28 -3.26 3.05
N ARG A 185 14.35 -3.97 3.69
CA ARG A 185 14.28 -4.08 5.15
C ARG A 185 14.62 -5.51 5.55
N GLN A 186 15.50 -5.68 6.54
CA GLN A 186 15.93 -6.97 7.06
C GLN A 186 15.81 -6.97 8.59
N ASP A 187 14.86 -7.73 9.11
CA ASP A 187 14.56 -7.82 10.54
C ASP A 187 15.55 -8.73 11.30
N LEU A 188 16.30 -9.57 10.59
CA LEU A 188 17.37 -10.40 11.17
C LEU A 188 18.63 -9.59 11.53
N ILE A 189 18.79 -8.38 10.99
CA ILE A 189 19.95 -7.51 11.30
C ILE A 189 19.55 -6.55 12.43
N ALA A 190 19.46 -7.10 13.65
CA ALA A 190 19.26 -6.32 14.86
C ALA A 190 20.58 -5.96 15.57
N THR A 191 21.68 -6.61 15.19
CA THR A 191 23.00 -6.47 15.82
C THR A 191 24.11 -6.55 14.77
N THR A 192 25.32 -6.08 15.11
CA THR A 192 26.52 -6.23 14.26
C THR A 192 26.82 -7.70 13.95
N LYS A 193 26.53 -8.61 14.88
CA LYS A 193 26.65 -10.06 14.66
C LYS A 193 25.61 -10.55 13.65
N GLY A 194 24.37 -10.06 13.73
CA GLY A 194 23.32 -10.32 12.73
C GLY A 194 23.69 -9.80 11.34
N GLN A 195 24.32 -8.62 11.27
CA GLN A 195 24.85 -8.07 10.01
C GLN A 195 25.89 -9.00 9.40
N GLN A 196 26.90 -9.44 10.16
CA GLN A 196 27.94 -10.36 9.65
C GLN A 196 27.37 -11.71 9.20
N ALA A 197 26.34 -12.21 9.87
CA ALA A 197 25.69 -13.48 9.53
C ALA A 197 24.82 -13.38 8.27
N CYS A 198 24.07 -12.29 8.12
CA CYS A 198 23.16 -12.10 6.98
C CYS A 198 23.87 -11.50 5.76
N TRP A 199 24.90 -10.70 5.99
CA TRP A 199 25.62 -9.95 4.97
C TRP A 199 27.12 -9.89 5.30
N PRO A 200 27.85 -11.01 5.18
CA PRO A 200 29.28 -11.01 5.41
C PRO A 200 29.94 -10.03 4.42
N LEU A 201 30.57 -8.99 4.96
CA LEU A 201 31.46 -8.16 4.14
C LEU A 201 32.61 -9.06 3.66
N PRO A 202 33.06 -8.91 2.41
CA PRO A 202 34.26 -9.62 1.97
C PRO A 202 35.38 -9.31 2.96
N SER A 203 36.09 -10.34 3.44
CA SER A 203 37.29 -10.07 4.25
C SER A 203 38.22 -9.23 3.40
N ALA A 204 38.69 -8.10 3.93
CA ALA A 204 39.78 -7.37 3.31
C ALA A 204 40.95 -8.36 3.19
N ALA A 205 41.15 -8.90 1.99
CA ALA A 205 42.31 -9.71 1.69
C ALA A 205 43.51 -8.75 1.76
N GLY A 206 44.27 -8.88 2.85
CA GLY A 206 45.61 -8.30 2.98
C GLY A 206 46.65 -9.19 2.32
#